data_AF-A0A239UJH9-F1
#
_entry.id   AF-A0A239UJH9-F1
#
_cell.length_a   1.000
_cell.length_b   1.000
_cell.length_c   1.000
_cell.angle_alpha   90.00
_cell.angle_beta   90.00
_cell.angle_gamma   90.00
#
_symmetry.space_group_name_H-M   'P 1'
#
loop_
_entity.id
_entity.type
_entity.pdbx_description
1 polymer ?
#
loop_
_entity_poly.entity_id
_entity_poly.type
_entity_poly.pdbx_seq_one_letter_code
_entity_poly.pdbx_strand_id
1 'polypeptide(L)'
;MKLKYLFAASATLALLLSGCGHGDNKSSDNKEDTQQETKHKDDKTSEKQTNKEGFSEKNSGNDNSESEKTSDNSSNTKSFNQLTNKDKIVLAMFAVGHSKYAETTVSAEELLNHSYEKWDGLDKAQKSIQHIKFQRTFDGQVPGQPSNMDVYESYESKGNYLTMMAMTDSQIIIMPEKGTNTYQQLLDYGAIYNLKNLYEKYMDNPNFSKVANMTSVSETPEVGTSSKSAANSDSDTKQSTSSSGTVTRANVIDKVEDYEGHKLDTNTYTYKEPEQLEDGKWGFSFVDKSGNLAGSYIVNSDGSVEKFDAKGQPE
;
A
#
# COMPACT_ATOMS: atom_id res chain seq x y z
N MET A 1 -32.30 41.06 -31.17
CA MET A 1 -31.40 40.73 -32.31
C MET A 1 -31.49 39.23 -32.58
N LYS A 2 -31.07 38.73 -33.75
CA LYS A 2 -30.96 37.29 -34.05
C LYS A 2 -29.51 36.97 -34.38
N LEU A 3 -28.97 35.89 -33.83
CA LEU A 3 -27.89 35.14 -34.48
C LEU A 3 -28.03 33.67 -34.10
N LYS A 4 -27.92 32.78 -35.09
CA LYS A 4 -27.88 31.33 -34.93
C LYS A 4 -26.53 30.86 -35.44
N TYR A 5 -25.90 29.91 -34.77
CA TYR A 5 -24.89 29.06 -35.38
C TYR A 5 -25.18 27.60 -35.08
N LEU A 6 -25.41 26.85 -36.16
CA LEU A 6 -25.15 25.42 -36.23
C LEU A 6 -23.70 25.27 -36.76
N PHE A 7 -23.02 24.19 -36.39
CA PHE A 7 -22.58 23.17 -37.36
C PHE A 7 -22.07 21.92 -36.62
N ALA A 8 -21.98 20.81 -37.33
CA ALA A 8 -21.57 19.50 -36.83
C ALA A 8 -20.79 18.75 -37.93
N ALA A 9 -20.27 17.56 -37.58
CA ALA A 9 -19.33 16.74 -38.36
C ALA A 9 -17.89 17.32 -38.45
N SER A 10 -16.85 16.52 -38.71
CA SER A 10 -16.80 15.08 -38.99
C SER A 10 -15.62 14.40 -38.28
N ALA A 11 -15.72 13.09 -38.06
CA ALA A 11 -14.58 12.26 -37.74
C ALA A 11 -13.80 11.85 -39.01
N THR A 12 -12.49 11.65 -38.87
CA THR A 12 -11.68 10.59 -39.50
C THR A 12 -10.27 10.66 -38.94
N LEU A 13 -9.74 9.54 -38.41
CA LEU A 13 -8.30 9.38 -38.16
C LEU A 13 -7.88 8.03 -38.75
N ALA A 14 -7.15 8.06 -39.87
CA ALA A 14 -6.73 6.86 -40.58
C ALA A 14 -5.35 6.41 -40.10
N LEU A 15 -5.22 5.13 -39.73
CA LEU A 15 -3.95 4.49 -39.48
C LEU A 15 -3.26 4.18 -40.82
N LEU A 16 -1.96 4.48 -40.92
CA LEU A 16 -1.09 3.98 -41.99
C LEU A 16 0.08 3.24 -41.35
N LEU A 17 0.12 1.92 -41.54
CA LEU A 17 1.28 1.11 -41.23
C LEU A 17 2.24 1.15 -42.42
N SER A 18 3.49 1.51 -42.18
CA SER A 18 4.57 1.37 -43.16
C SER A 18 5.23 -0.01 -42.97
N GLY A 19 5.13 -0.89 -43.97
CA GLY A 19 5.69 -2.24 -43.90
C GLY A 19 5.99 -2.82 -45.28
N CYS A 20 6.94 -3.76 -45.30
CA CYS A 20 7.51 -4.44 -46.47
C CYS A 20 8.24 -3.55 -47.50
N GLY A 21 9.52 -3.85 -47.69
CA GLY A 21 10.29 -3.46 -48.85
C GLY A 21 11.31 -4.55 -49.19
N HIS A 22 11.57 -4.70 -50.50
CA HIS A 22 12.62 -5.54 -51.11
C HIS A 22 12.43 -7.07 -51.16
N GLY A 23 12.63 -7.64 -52.36
CA GLY A 23 13.31 -8.95 -52.49
C GLY A 23 12.67 -10.06 -53.33
N ASP A 24 12.21 -9.81 -54.56
CA ASP A 24 11.90 -10.92 -55.48
C ASP A 24 13.18 -11.67 -55.90
N ASN A 25 13.19 -13.00 -55.76
CA ASN A 25 13.62 -13.89 -56.84
C ASN A 25 13.16 -15.34 -56.62
N LYS A 26 12.90 -16.05 -57.72
CA LYS A 26 12.49 -17.46 -57.73
C LYS A 26 13.41 -18.29 -58.65
N SER A 27 13.44 -19.60 -58.36
CA SER A 27 13.88 -20.68 -59.24
C SER A 27 15.38 -21.00 -59.31
N SER A 28 15.81 -21.99 -58.53
CA SER A 28 16.16 -23.32 -59.10
C SER A 28 16.48 -24.34 -57.99
N ASP A 29 15.94 -25.55 -58.09
CA ASP A 29 16.37 -26.71 -57.31
C ASP A 29 17.49 -27.47 -58.04
N ASN A 30 18.52 -27.93 -57.31
CA ASN A 30 18.86 -29.37 -57.23
C ASN A 30 20.08 -29.67 -56.31
N LYS A 31 19.87 -30.56 -55.34
CA LYS A 31 20.70 -31.72 -54.91
C LYS A 31 22.23 -31.59 -54.64
N GLU A 32 22.58 -32.04 -53.42
CA GLU A 32 23.64 -33.04 -53.08
C GLU A 32 25.14 -32.73 -53.35
N ASP A 33 26.12 -33.05 -52.49
CA ASP A 33 26.13 -33.59 -51.11
C ASP A 33 27.56 -33.45 -50.48
N THR A 34 27.74 -33.87 -49.21
CA THR A 34 29.00 -34.36 -48.58
C THR A 34 30.08 -33.35 -48.09
N GLN A 35 30.04 -33.11 -46.76
CA GLN A 35 31.10 -33.20 -45.73
C GLN A 35 32.44 -32.39 -45.72
N GLN A 36 32.81 -32.07 -44.46
CA GLN A 36 34.14 -32.02 -43.82
C GLN A 36 35.12 -30.82 -43.91
N GLU A 37 35.24 -30.17 -42.74
CA GLU A 37 36.48 -29.89 -41.98
C GLU A 37 37.67 -29.04 -42.52
N THR A 38 37.87 -27.93 -41.79
CA THR A 38 39.14 -27.44 -41.20
C THR A 38 40.08 -26.48 -41.96
N LYS A 39 40.33 -25.37 -41.23
CA LYS A 39 41.63 -24.72 -40.92
C LYS A 39 42.27 -23.71 -41.89
N HIS A 40 42.59 -22.56 -41.27
CA HIS A 40 43.78 -21.70 -41.48
C HIS A 40 43.81 -20.86 -42.78
N LYS A 41 44.48 -19.68 -42.83
CA LYS A 41 45.31 -18.97 -41.81
C LYS A 41 45.44 -17.46 -42.13
N ASP A 42 45.65 -16.64 -41.07
CA ASP A 42 46.34 -15.32 -41.05
C ASP A 42 45.81 -14.21 -42.02
N ASP A 43 46.14 -12.91 -41.95
CA ASP A 43 47.06 -12.03 -41.19
C ASP A 43 46.51 -10.57 -41.32
N LYS A 44 46.82 -9.48 -40.59
CA LYS A 44 47.57 -9.12 -39.34
C LYS A 44 47.17 -7.67 -38.98
N THR A 45 47.32 -7.10 -37.77
CA THR A 45 47.76 -7.61 -36.46
C THR A 45 46.60 -7.46 -35.44
N SER A 46 46.56 -6.75 -34.30
CA SER A 46 47.48 -5.85 -33.56
C SER A 46 47.24 -5.98 -32.05
N GLU A 47 48.30 -5.76 -31.25
CA GLU A 47 48.30 -5.91 -29.77
C GLU A 47 48.28 -4.50 -29.10
N LYS A 48 48.04 -4.30 -27.78
CA LYS A 48 48.82 -4.85 -26.64
C LYS A 48 48.13 -4.72 -25.26
N GLN A 49 48.56 -5.54 -24.29
CA GLN A 49 48.09 -5.60 -22.88
C GLN A 49 49.16 -5.14 -21.86
N THR A 50 48.90 -5.35 -20.55
CA THR A 50 49.76 -5.20 -19.32
C THR A 50 50.03 -3.76 -18.85
N ASN A 51 50.15 -3.43 -17.55
CA ASN A 51 49.96 -4.13 -16.26
C ASN A 51 49.37 -3.10 -15.23
N LYS A 52 48.78 -3.40 -14.06
CA LYS A 52 48.96 -4.36 -12.93
C LYS A 52 50.05 -4.00 -11.90
N GLU A 53 49.61 -3.91 -10.62
CA GLU A 53 50.37 -3.82 -9.34
C GLU A 53 51.08 -2.51 -8.95
N GLY A 54 51.10 -2.22 -7.63
CA GLY A 54 51.80 -1.09 -6.99
C GLY A 54 51.12 -0.56 -5.71
N PHE A 55 51.69 -0.84 -4.53
CA PHE A 55 51.23 -0.37 -3.21
C PHE A 55 52.36 0.39 -2.49
N SER A 56 52.12 1.59 -1.97
CA SER A 56 53.03 2.25 -1.01
C SER A 56 52.35 3.37 -0.23
N GLU A 57 52.70 3.49 1.05
CA GLU A 57 52.24 4.54 1.96
C GLU A 57 53.21 5.74 1.96
N LYS A 58 52.70 6.94 2.25
CA LYS A 58 53.36 7.86 3.20
C LYS A 58 52.39 8.89 3.79
N ASN A 59 52.82 9.50 4.89
CA ASN A 59 51.95 10.06 5.92
C ASN A 59 52.30 11.54 6.25
N SER A 60 51.44 12.17 7.06
CA SER A 60 51.58 13.46 7.75
C SER A 60 51.20 14.73 6.98
N GLY A 61 50.16 15.39 7.47
CA GLY A 61 49.66 16.71 7.07
C GLY A 61 48.50 17.11 8.01
N ASN A 62 48.84 17.56 9.22
CA ASN A 62 47.88 17.81 10.29
C ASN A 62 47.41 19.28 10.28
N ASP A 63 46.12 19.51 10.05
CA ASP A 63 45.45 20.78 10.36
C ASP A 63 44.11 20.54 11.05
N ASN A 64 43.81 21.37 12.05
CA ASN A 64 42.57 21.33 12.83
C ASN A 64 41.55 22.31 12.25
N SER A 65 40.41 21.80 11.77
CA SER A 65 39.20 22.60 11.59
C SER A 65 38.03 21.91 12.28
N GLU A 66 37.77 22.31 13.52
CA GLU A 66 36.63 21.87 14.30
C GLU A 66 35.35 22.52 13.74
N SER A 67 34.52 21.74 13.04
CA SER A 67 33.27 22.21 12.44
C SER A 67 32.18 21.16 12.55
N GLU A 68 31.28 21.41 13.51
CA GLU A 68 29.87 20.99 13.55
C GLU A 68 29.53 19.50 13.38
N LYS A 69 28.85 18.97 14.40
CA LYS A 69 28.14 17.69 14.31
C LYS A 69 27.01 17.83 13.29
N THR A 70 27.18 17.26 12.09
CA THR A 70 26.03 16.82 11.31
C THR A 70 25.32 15.75 12.12
N SER A 71 24.20 16.10 12.75
CA SER A 71 23.32 15.11 13.35
C SER A 71 22.81 14.20 12.23
N ASP A 72 23.33 12.97 12.16
CA ASP A 72 22.79 11.94 11.29
C ASP A 72 21.31 11.75 11.65
N ASN A 73 20.44 12.31 10.81
CA ASN A 73 19.01 12.10 10.92
C ASN A 73 18.72 10.69 10.43
N SER A 74 19.02 9.71 11.29
CA SER A 74 18.79 8.31 11.05
C SER A 74 17.29 8.07 10.94
N SER A 75 16.79 8.17 9.71
CA SER A 75 15.55 7.53 9.31
C SER A 75 15.68 6.06 9.72
N ASN A 76 14.90 5.67 10.72
CA ASN A 76 14.95 4.33 11.30
C ASN A 76 14.24 3.34 10.35
N THR A 77 14.78 3.20 9.14
CA THR A 77 14.25 2.41 8.04
C THR A 77 14.32 0.94 8.43
N LYS A 78 13.18 0.46 8.94
CA LYS A 78 12.90 -0.94 9.26
C LYS A 78 13.43 -1.85 8.15
N SER A 79 14.36 -2.75 8.50
CA SER A 79 14.99 -3.63 7.52
C SER A 79 14.01 -4.65 6.93
N PHE A 80 14.32 -5.20 5.75
CA PHE A 80 13.47 -6.17 5.05
C PHE A 80 13.00 -7.35 5.94
N ASN A 81 13.88 -7.85 6.82
CA ASN A 81 13.57 -8.97 7.72
C ASN A 81 12.69 -8.58 8.93
N GLN A 82 12.34 -7.31 9.07
CA GLN A 82 11.50 -6.75 10.14
C GLN A 82 10.14 -6.25 9.62
N LEU A 83 9.83 -6.47 8.34
CA LEU A 83 8.55 -6.07 7.74
C LEU A 83 7.38 -6.88 8.33
N THR A 84 6.44 -6.16 8.93
CA THR A 84 5.11 -6.68 9.29
C THR A 84 4.29 -6.94 8.03
N ASN A 85 3.21 -7.72 8.15
CA ASN A 85 2.33 -7.95 7.01
C ASN A 85 1.64 -6.66 6.53
N LYS A 86 1.39 -5.69 7.44
CA LYS A 86 1.04 -4.30 7.10
C LYS A 86 2.08 -3.59 6.21
N ASP A 87 3.38 -3.65 6.54
CA ASP A 87 4.41 -3.03 5.70
C ASP A 87 4.43 -3.68 4.30
N LYS A 88 4.37 -5.02 4.24
CA LYS A 88 4.34 -5.80 3.00
C LYS A 88 3.12 -5.48 2.12
N ILE A 89 1.93 -5.26 2.72
CA ILE A 89 0.70 -4.82 2.03
C ILE A 89 0.87 -3.39 1.47
N VAL A 90 1.42 -2.46 2.25
CA VAL A 90 1.66 -1.08 1.79
C VAL A 90 2.65 -1.04 0.61
N LEU A 91 3.74 -1.82 0.68
CA LEU A 91 4.68 -2.00 -0.43
C LEU A 91 3.98 -2.53 -1.70
N ALA A 92 2.98 -3.40 -1.55
CA ALA A 92 2.18 -3.92 -2.65
C ALA A 92 1.20 -2.90 -3.24
N MET A 93 0.59 -2.03 -2.40
CA MET A 93 -0.32 -0.96 -2.87
C MET A 93 0.35 0.06 -3.79
N PHE A 94 1.63 0.37 -3.59
CA PHE A 94 2.43 1.19 -4.53
C PHE A 94 2.76 0.47 -5.84
N ALA A 95 2.63 -0.86 -5.90
CA ALA A 95 2.82 -1.66 -7.11
C ALA A 95 1.51 -1.85 -7.91
N VAL A 96 0.35 -1.84 -7.22
CA VAL A 96 -0.99 -1.97 -7.83
C VAL A 96 -1.24 -0.92 -8.91
N GLY A 97 -0.91 0.36 -8.64
CA GLY A 97 -1.13 1.48 -9.57
C GLY A 97 -0.37 1.38 -10.89
N HIS A 98 0.52 0.41 -11.05
CA HIS A 98 1.30 0.14 -12.26
C HIS A 98 1.12 -1.31 -12.75
N SER A 99 -0.05 -1.90 -12.50
CA SER A 99 -0.32 -3.33 -12.72
C SER A 99 -1.56 -3.60 -13.58
N LYS A 100 -1.75 -4.85 -13.98
CA LYS A 100 -3.00 -5.35 -14.58
C LYS A 100 -4.25 -5.23 -13.68
N TYR A 101 -4.06 -4.86 -12.41
CA TYR A 101 -5.11 -4.67 -11.39
C TYR A 101 -5.28 -3.23 -10.93
N ALA A 102 -4.66 -2.25 -11.63
CA ALA A 102 -4.92 -0.84 -11.39
C ALA A 102 -6.41 -0.47 -11.57
N GLU A 103 -7.15 -1.16 -12.45
CA GLU A 103 -8.61 -0.97 -12.64
C GLU A 103 -9.47 -1.75 -11.62
N THR A 104 -8.87 -2.54 -10.70
CA THR A 104 -9.62 -3.42 -9.80
C THR A 104 -9.34 -3.18 -8.31
N THR A 105 -8.11 -2.82 -7.96
CA THR A 105 -7.66 -2.66 -6.57
C THR A 105 -7.26 -1.21 -6.33
N VAL A 106 -7.64 -0.65 -5.17
CA VAL A 106 -7.27 0.71 -4.76
C VAL A 106 -5.76 0.79 -4.57
N SER A 107 -5.10 1.75 -5.22
CA SER A 107 -3.65 1.93 -5.11
C SER A 107 -3.25 2.86 -3.95
N ALA A 108 -1.95 2.91 -3.65
CA ALA A 108 -1.40 3.85 -2.68
C ALA A 108 -1.70 5.31 -3.05
N GLU A 109 -1.63 5.64 -4.34
CA GLU A 109 -1.86 7.00 -4.88
C GLU A 109 -3.32 7.44 -4.69
N GLU A 110 -4.30 6.54 -4.80
CA GLU A 110 -5.72 6.84 -4.60
C GLU A 110 -6.07 7.03 -3.12
N LEU A 111 -5.44 6.24 -2.23
CA LEU A 111 -5.56 6.44 -0.79
C LEU A 111 -4.96 7.80 -0.37
N LEU A 112 -3.82 8.18 -0.95
CA LEU A 112 -3.21 9.51 -0.77
C LEU A 112 -4.04 10.67 -1.32
N ASN A 113 -4.81 10.42 -2.39
CA ASN A 113 -5.77 11.34 -3.00
C ASN A 113 -7.17 11.27 -2.37
N HIS A 114 -7.34 10.50 -1.29
CA HIS A 114 -8.58 10.32 -0.53
C HIS A 114 -9.80 9.92 -1.38
N SER A 115 -9.58 9.36 -2.58
CA SER A 115 -10.65 8.92 -3.49
C SER A 115 -10.16 7.97 -4.58
N TYR A 116 -11.06 7.08 -5.01
CA TYR A 116 -10.85 6.11 -6.08
C TYR A 116 -12.10 6.02 -6.97
N GLU A 117 -11.94 5.50 -8.18
CA GLU A 117 -13.07 5.23 -9.08
C GLU A 117 -13.58 3.80 -8.89
N LYS A 118 -14.90 3.62 -8.69
CA LYS A 118 -15.54 2.31 -8.54
C LYS A 118 -16.54 2.04 -9.67
N TRP A 119 -16.44 0.88 -10.29
CA TRP A 119 -17.47 0.32 -11.17
C TRP A 119 -18.59 -0.30 -10.34
N ASP A 120 -19.82 0.21 -10.45
CA ASP A 120 -20.97 -0.34 -9.69
C ASP A 120 -21.73 -1.46 -10.43
N GLY A 121 -21.55 -1.56 -11.75
CA GLY A 121 -22.26 -2.50 -12.62
C GLY A 121 -22.94 -1.84 -13.82
N LEU A 122 -23.16 -0.52 -13.76
CA LEU A 122 -23.73 0.30 -14.84
C LEU A 122 -22.77 1.42 -15.25
N ASP A 123 -22.19 2.12 -14.27
CA ASP A 123 -21.32 3.28 -14.48
C ASP A 123 -20.06 3.24 -13.61
N LYS A 124 -19.10 4.12 -13.93
CA LYS A 124 -17.95 4.43 -13.09
C LYS A 124 -18.28 5.62 -12.19
N ALA A 125 -18.14 5.46 -10.87
CA ALA A 125 -18.48 6.46 -9.88
C ALA A 125 -17.33 6.69 -8.89
N GLN A 126 -16.94 7.96 -8.70
CA GLN A 126 -15.94 8.32 -7.70
C GLN A 126 -16.44 8.01 -6.29
N LYS A 127 -15.60 7.40 -5.46
CA LYS A 127 -15.81 7.13 -4.03
C LYS A 127 -14.71 7.82 -3.25
N SER A 128 -15.04 8.44 -2.12
CA SER A 128 -14.00 8.86 -1.16
C SER A 128 -13.52 7.64 -0.36
N ILE A 129 -12.25 7.67 0.01
CA ILE A 129 -11.63 6.74 0.95
C ILE A 129 -10.75 7.55 1.90
N GLN A 130 -10.68 7.14 3.16
CA GLN A 130 -9.82 7.79 4.17
C GLN A 130 -8.83 6.79 4.76
N HIS A 131 -9.33 5.57 5.00
CA HIS A 131 -8.57 4.41 5.44
C HIS A 131 -9.00 3.18 4.64
N ILE A 132 -8.15 2.17 4.55
CA ILE A 132 -8.44 0.84 3.98
C ILE A 132 -8.25 -0.24 5.05
N LYS A 133 -9.16 -1.24 5.13
CA LYS A 133 -9.01 -2.38 6.07
C LYS A 133 -8.67 -3.64 5.28
N PHE A 134 -7.55 -4.26 5.65
CA PHE A 134 -7.24 -5.63 5.31
C PHE A 134 -7.50 -6.54 6.51
N GLN A 135 -8.18 -7.66 6.27
CA GLN A 135 -8.55 -8.64 7.28
C GLN A 135 -7.87 -9.97 6.95
N ARG A 136 -7.06 -10.52 7.86
CA ARG A 136 -6.49 -11.86 7.69
C ARG A 136 -7.62 -12.89 7.65
N THR A 137 -7.51 -13.86 6.75
CA THR A 137 -8.48 -14.96 6.60
C THR A 137 -8.10 -16.17 7.46
N PHE A 138 -8.95 -17.20 7.47
CA PHE A 138 -8.65 -18.46 8.16
C PHE A 138 -7.61 -19.29 7.40
N ASP A 139 -6.77 -20.01 8.14
CA ASP A 139 -5.78 -20.93 7.58
C ASP A 139 -6.47 -22.03 6.76
N GLY A 140 -6.08 -22.18 5.49
CA GLY A 140 -6.70 -23.12 4.56
C GLY A 140 -7.93 -22.60 3.82
N GLN A 141 -8.31 -21.32 3.98
CA GLN A 141 -9.38 -20.67 3.20
C GLN A 141 -9.10 -20.68 1.69
N VAL A 142 -7.82 -20.72 1.28
CA VAL A 142 -7.38 -20.95 -0.10
C VAL A 142 -6.93 -22.41 -0.23
N PRO A 143 -7.70 -23.32 -0.87
CA PRO A 143 -7.33 -24.72 -0.97
C PRO A 143 -5.99 -24.92 -1.69
N GLY A 144 -5.09 -25.66 -1.05
CA GLY A 144 -3.73 -25.90 -1.53
C GLY A 144 -2.71 -24.82 -1.18
N GLN A 145 -3.04 -23.81 -0.35
CA GLN A 145 -2.06 -22.84 0.13
C GLN A 145 -0.91 -23.51 0.92
N PRO A 146 0.34 -23.05 0.78
CA PRO A 146 1.43 -23.50 1.64
C PRO A 146 1.26 -22.94 3.06
N SER A 147 1.82 -23.63 4.06
CA SER A 147 1.62 -23.32 5.48
C SER A 147 2.26 -22.02 5.97
N ASN A 148 3.06 -21.34 5.14
CA ASN A 148 3.62 -20.01 5.41
C ASN A 148 2.99 -18.92 4.52
N MET A 149 1.79 -19.15 3.97
CA MET A 149 1.02 -18.14 3.25
C MET A 149 -0.11 -17.61 4.13
N ASP A 150 0.04 -16.37 4.59
CA ASP A 150 -1.07 -15.56 5.09
C ASP A 150 -1.91 -15.05 3.91
N VAL A 151 -3.21 -14.85 4.12
CA VAL A 151 -4.11 -14.28 3.10
C VAL A 151 -4.93 -13.18 3.77
N TYR A 152 -5.06 -12.05 3.06
CA TYR A 152 -5.77 -10.86 3.52
C TYR A 152 -6.79 -10.41 2.49
N GLU A 153 -7.99 -10.07 2.95
CA GLU A 153 -9.08 -9.55 2.13
C GLU A 153 -9.41 -8.10 2.51
N SER A 154 -9.71 -7.25 1.52
CA SER A 154 -10.26 -5.90 1.69
C SER A 154 -11.54 -5.74 0.88
N TYR A 155 -12.53 -5.07 1.49
CA TYR A 155 -13.83 -4.78 0.88
C TYR A 155 -13.80 -3.48 0.04
N GLU A 156 -12.75 -2.66 0.22
CA GLU A 156 -12.48 -1.44 -0.53
C GLU A 156 -11.84 -1.76 -1.90
N SER A 157 -12.63 -2.29 -2.83
CA SER A 157 -12.22 -2.57 -4.21
C SER A 157 -12.89 -1.64 -5.23
N LYS A 158 -12.38 -1.62 -6.47
CA LYS A 158 -12.96 -0.86 -7.58
C LYS A 158 -14.17 -1.54 -8.26
N GLY A 159 -14.73 -2.61 -7.67
CA GLY A 159 -15.93 -3.22 -8.21
C GLY A 159 -16.70 -4.10 -7.23
N ASN A 160 -17.50 -5.02 -7.78
CA ASN A 160 -18.32 -5.97 -7.04
C ASN A 160 -17.55 -7.28 -6.83
N TYR A 161 -16.50 -7.19 -6.01
CA TYR A 161 -15.53 -8.24 -5.66
C TYR A 161 -14.65 -7.74 -4.49
N LEU A 162 -13.90 -8.63 -3.83
CA LEU A 162 -12.91 -8.24 -2.81
C LEU A 162 -11.53 -8.02 -3.45
N THR A 163 -10.63 -7.32 -2.75
CA THR A 163 -9.19 -7.38 -3.04
C THR A 163 -8.57 -8.47 -2.16
N MET A 164 -8.03 -9.53 -2.75
CA MET A 164 -7.19 -10.50 -2.05
C MET A 164 -5.71 -10.13 -2.19
N MET A 165 -4.98 -10.19 -1.09
CA MET A 165 -3.52 -10.20 -1.03
C MET A 165 -3.04 -11.44 -0.27
N ALA A 166 -2.46 -12.40 -0.98
CA ALA A 166 -1.94 -13.66 -0.45
C ALA A 166 -0.42 -13.62 -0.44
N MET A 167 0.22 -13.90 0.70
CA MET A 167 1.63 -13.53 0.90
C MET A 167 2.43 -14.47 1.79
N THR A 168 3.71 -14.60 1.46
CA THR A 168 4.74 -15.35 2.19
C THR A 168 5.85 -14.39 2.63
N ASP A 169 6.95 -14.90 3.18
CA ASP A 169 8.15 -14.11 3.50
C ASP A 169 8.83 -13.49 2.27
N SER A 170 8.62 -14.05 1.08
CA SER A 170 9.36 -13.70 -0.14
C SER A 170 8.51 -13.05 -1.24
N GLN A 171 7.19 -13.31 -1.24
CA GLN A 171 6.30 -12.98 -2.35
C GLN A 171 4.92 -12.57 -1.86
N ILE A 172 4.27 -11.67 -2.60
CA ILE A 172 2.85 -11.31 -2.46
C ILE A 172 2.15 -11.47 -3.82
N ILE A 173 0.97 -12.07 -3.79
CA ILE A 173 0.07 -12.29 -4.92
C ILE A 173 -1.16 -11.40 -4.69
N ILE A 174 -1.44 -10.50 -5.63
CA ILE A 174 -2.62 -9.62 -5.59
C ILE A 174 -3.63 -10.12 -6.63
N MET A 175 -4.92 -10.20 -6.29
CA MET A 175 -6.00 -10.42 -7.26
C MET A 175 -7.37 -9.93 -6.76
N PRO A 176 -8.29 -9.55 -7.66
CA PRO A 176 -9.70 -9.37 -7.32
C PRO A 176 -10.38 -10.74 -7.13
N GLU A 177 -11.09 -10.92 -6.03
CA GLU A 177 -11.72 -12.19 -5.65
C GLU A 177 -13.23 -12.24 -5.93
N LYS A 178 -13.69 -13.35 -6.52
CA LYS A 178 -15.10 -13.68 -6.72
C LYS A 178 -15.41 -15.12 -6.31
N GLY A 179 -15.58 -15.33 -5.00
CA GLY A 179 -15.75 -16.66 -4.42
C GLY A 179 -14.44 -17.44 -4.34
N THR A 180 -14.50 -18.65 -3.78
CA THR A 180 -13.32 -19.45 -3.36
C THR A 180 -12.34 -19.72 -4.49
N ASN A 181 -11.08 -19.30 -4.29
CA ASN A 181 -9.96 -19.56 -5.20
C ASN A 181 -9.01 -20.62 -4.61
N THR A 182 -8.47 -21.50 -5.46
CA THR A 182 -7.36 -22.40 -5.09
C THR A 182 -6.00 -21.73 -5.26
N TYR A 183 -4.98 -22.22 -4.57
CA TYR A 183 -3.62 -21.67 -4.67
C TYR A 183 -3.06 -21.70 -6.11
N GLN A 184 -3.43 -22.70 -6.92
CA GLN A 184 -3.04 -22.72 -8.33
C GLN A 184 -3.69 -21.57 -9.13
N GLN A 185 -4.94 -21.22 -8.86
CA GLN A 185 -5.60 -20.08 -9.51
C GLN A 185 -4.99 -18.74 -9.09
N LEU A 186 -4.52 -18.61 -7.86
CA LEU A 186 -3.72 -17.45 -7.41
C LEU A 186 -2.43 -17.32 -8.25
N LEU A 187 -1.74 -18.42 -8.51
CA LEU A 187 -0.51 -18.44 -9.33
C LEU A 187 -0.80 -18.17 -10.82
N ASP A 188 -1.85 -18.78 -11.37
CA ASP A 188 -2.20 -18.68 -12.80
C ASP A 188 -2.73 -17.29 -13.17
N TYR A 189 -3.55 -16.69 -12.31
CA TYR A 189 -4.24 -15.44 -12.63
C TYR A 189 -3.69 -14.21 -11.92
N GLY A 190 -3.13 -14.35 -10.70
CA GLY A 190 -2.73 -13.22 -9.85
C GLY A 190 -1.56 -12.39 -10.37
N ALA A 191 -1.27 -11.29 -9.68
CA ALA A 191 -0.10 -10.46 -9.90
C ALA A 191 0.92 -10.79 -8.80
N ILE A 192 1.93 -11.59 -9.16
CA ILE A 192 2.96 -12.08 -8.24
C ILE A 192 4.12 -11.08 -8.21
N TYR A 193 4.44 -10.60 -7.02
CA TYR A 193 5.56 -9.69 -6.76
C TYR A 193 6.55 -10.30 -5.78
N ASN A 194 7.84 -10.13 -6.04
CA ASN A 194 8.88 -10.40 -5.06
C ASN A 194 8.93 -9.24 -4.04
N LEU A 195 8.78 -9.55 -2.74
CA LEU A 195 8.70 -8.55 -1.68
C LEU A 195 10.00 -7.75 -1.51
N LYS A 196 11.18 -8.34 -1.77
CA LYS A 196 12.46 -7.64 -1.68
C LYS A 196 12.59 -6.59 -2.79
N ASN A 197 12.14 -6.91 -4.01
CA ASN A 197 12.09 -5.94 -5.11
C ASN A 197 11.09 -4.81 -4.83
N LEU A 198 9.98 -5.08 -4.12
CA LEU A 198 9.05 -4.03 -3.68
C LEU A 198 9.66 -3.14 -2.60
N TYR A 199 10.29 -3.74 -1.59
CA TYR A 199 11.01 -3.03 -0.53
C TYR A 199 12.08 -2.08 -1.11
N GLU A 200 12.96 -2.57 -1.98
CA GLU A 200 14.02 -1.78 -2.62
C GLU A 200 13.50 -0.63 -3.50
N LYS A 201 12.24 -0.69 -3.94
CA LYS A 201 11.60 0.32 -4.79
C LYS A 201 10.74 1.32 -4.01
N TYR A 202 10.16 0.92 -2.88
CA TYR A 202 9.06 1.65 -2.24
C TYR A 202 9.21 1.88 -0.73
N MET A 203 10.16 1.23 -0.03
CA MET A 203 10.34 1.43 1.41
C MET A 203 10.73 2.87 1.76
N ASP A 204 11.69 3.44 1.02
CA ASP A 204 12.16 4.82 1.19
C ASP A 204 11.29 5.85 0.42
N ASN A 205 10.05 5.49 0.03
CA ASN A 205 9.12 6.43 -0.56
C ASN A 205 8.66 7.43 0.54
N PRO A 206 8.73 8.76 0.32
CA PRO A 206 8.35 9.74 1.34
C PRO A 206 6.88 9.67 1.78
N ASN A 207 6.01 9.05 0.97
CA ASN A 207 4.61 8.79 1.32
C ASN A 207 4.37 7.44 2.01
N PHE A 208 5.38 6.57 2.16
CA PHE A 208 5.22 5.21 2.71
C PHE A 208 4.52 5.23 4.07
N SER A 209 5.02 6.04 5.01
CA SER A 209 4.43 6.20 6.34
C SER A 209 3.01 6.78 6.31
N LYS A 210 2.69 7.66 5.35
CA LYS A 210 1.33 8.20 5.20
C LYS A 210 0.34 7.13 4.72
N VAL A 211 0.71 6.36 3.71
CA VAL A 211 -0.09 5.22 3.22
C VAL A 211 -0.20 4.15 4.31
N ALA A 212 0.87 3.87 5.04
CA ALA A 212 0.84 2.95 6.17
C ALA A 212 -0.12 3.42 7.28
N ASN A 213 -0.15 4.71 7.64
CA ASN A 213 -1.10 5.20 8.63
C ASN A 213 -2.56 5.07 8.15
N MET A 214 -2.81 5.25 6.86
CA MET A 214 -4.12 5.05 6.22
C MET A 214 -4.51 3.56 6.02
N THR A 215 -3.60 2.61 6.26
CA THR A 215 -3.84 1.17 6.08
C THR A 215 -3.96 0.44 7.41
N SER A 216 -5.13 -0.11 7.70
CA SER A 216 -5.37 -0.97 8.87
C SER A 216 -5.30 -2.45 8.49
N VAL A 217 -4.60 -3.24 9.30
CA VAL A 217 -4.49 -4.70 9.12
C VAL A 217 -4.92 -5.40 10.40
N SER A 218 -5.87 -6.32 10.27
CA SER A 218 -6.33 -7.18 11.36
C SER A 218 -5.69 -8.56 11.20
N GLU A 219 -4.74 -8.88 12.08
CA GLU A 219 -3.97 -10.14 12.05
C GLU A 219 -4.77 -11.33 12.62
N THR A 220 -5.86 -11.08 13.35
CA THR A 220 -6.76 -12.11 13.89
C THR A 220 -7.93 -12.31 12.94
N PRO A 221 -8.17 -13.53 12.41
CA PRO A 221 -9.32 -13.80 11.55
C PRO A 221 -10.66 -13.58 12.25
N GLU A 222 -11.49 -12.68 11.71
CA GLU A 222 -12.82 -12.39 12.25
C GLU A 222 -13.77 -13.55 11.92
N VAL A 223 -14.22 -14.28 12.96
CA VAL A 223 -15.29 -15.29 12.82
C VAL A 223 -16.59 -14.55 12.53
N GLY A 224 -17.01 -14.54 11.27
CA GLY A 224 -18.28 -13.95 10.86
C GLY A 224 -19.46 -14.63 11.53
N THR A 225 -19.99 -14.03 12.59
CA THR A 225 -21.29 -14.37 13.17
C THR A 225 -22.38 -14.02 12.15
N SER A 226 -22.70 -14.98 11.28
CA SER A 226 -23.75 -14.82 10.28
C SER A 226 -25.08 -14.50 10.97
N SER A 227 -25.55 -13.26 10.82
CA SER A 227 -26.65 -12.68 11.60
C SER A 227 -28.02 -13.30 11.33
N LYS A 228 -28.25 -14.51 11.86
CA LYS A 228 -29.58 -15.04 12.15
C LYS A 228 -29.94 -14.74 13.60
N SER A 229 -31.04 -14.03 13.79
CA SER A 229 -31.49 -13.53 15.08
C SER A 229 -31.96 -14.63 16.03
N ALA A 230 -31.40 -14.73 17.24
CA ALA A 230 -32.12 -15.07 18.48
C ALA A 230 -31.25 -14.98 19.76
N ALA A 231 -31.79 -14.28 20.77
CA ALA A 231 -31.68 -14.52 22.22
C ALA A 231 -30.32 -14.79 22.92
N ASN A 232 -29.90 -13.80 23.71
CA ASN A 232 -29.34 -13.84 25.08
C ASN A 232 -28.49 -15.04 25.56
N SER A 233 -27.23 -14.74 25.94
CA SER A 233 -26.72 -14.97 27.31
C SER A 233 -25.50 -14.09 27.57
N ASP A 234 -25.31 -13.64 28.81
CA ASP A 234 -24.12 -12.87 29.22
C ASP A 234 -22.87 -13.75 29.38
N SER A 235 -21.71 -13.19 29.04
CA SER A 235 -20.43 -13.44 29.73
C SER A 235 -19.41 -12.36 29.36
N ASP A 236 -18.82 -11.69 30.34
CA ASP A 236 -17.78 -10.67 30.12
C ASP A 236 -16.57 -11.19 29.34
N THR A 237 -16.10 -10.44 28.35
CA THR A 237 -14.69 -10.47 27.94
C THR A 237 -14.28 -9.13 27.34
N LYS A 238 -13.30 -8.45 27.94
CA LYS A 238 -12.84 -7.13 27.47
C LYS A 238 -11.85 -7.31 26.32
N GLN A 239 -12.15 -6.73 25.16
CA GLN A 239 -11.20 -6.60 24.05
C GLN A 239 -11.48 -5.29 23.29
N SER A 240 -10.51 -4.35 23.29
CA SER A 240 -10.62 -3.08 22.57
C SER A 240 -10.61 -3.32 21.07
N THR A 241 -11.80 -3.40 20.48
CA THR A 241 -11.98 -3.31 19.04
C THR A 241 -12.29 -1.85 18.70
N SER A 242 -11.32 -1.12 18.13
CA SER A 242 -11.58 0.22 17.55
C SER A 242 -12.33 0.13 16.20
N SER A 243 -13.39 -0.68 16.20
CA SER A 243 -14.36 -0.80 15.12
C SER A 243 -15.10 0.53 14.89
N SER A 244 -15.74 0.66 13.72
CA SER A 244 -16.67 1.74 13.39
C SER A 244 -18.05 1.58 14.04
N GLY A 245 -18.07 1.08 15.28
CA GLY A 245 -19.26 1.03 16.12
C GLY A 245 -19.51 2.34 16.86
N THR A 246 -20.69 2.45 17.47
CA THR A 246 -21.12 3.60 18.27
C THR A 246 -20.06 4.02 19.30
N VAL A 247 -19.87 5.33 19.47
CA VAL A 247 -18.94 5.87 20.48
C VAL A 247 -19.51 5.67 21.88
N THR A 248 -18.68 5.15 22.78
CA THR A 248 -19.01 4.80 24.16
C THR A 248 -17.87 5.19 25.09
N ARG A 249 -18.14 5.25 26.40
CA ARG A 249 -17.10 5.47 27.43
C ARG A 249 -15.90 4.52 27.30
N ALA A 250 -16.11 3.31 26.77
CA ALA A 250 -15.08 2.28 26.66
C ALA A 250 -14.14 2.45 25.46
N ASN A 251 -14.55 3.17 24.40
CA ASN A 251 -13.75 3.35 23.18
C ASN A 251 -13.41 4.83 22.86
N VAL A 252 -13.97 5.80 23.58
CA VAL A 252 -13.71 7.23 23.37
C VAL A 252 -12.23 7.61 23.49
N ILE A 253 -11.48 7.01 24.43
CA ILE A 253 -10.04 7.25 24.55
C ILE A 253 -9.29 6.60 23.38
N ASP A 254 -9.61 5.35 23.06
CA ASP A 254 -9.04 4.62 21.90
C ASP A 254 -9.21 5.45 20.61
N LYS A 255 -10.36 6.10 20.38
CA LYS A 255 -10.59 6.99 19.22
C LYS A 255 -9.70 8.24 19.21
N VAL A 256 -9.35 8.81 20.37
CA VAL A 256 -8.44 9.96 20.42
C VAL A 256 -6.98 9.53 20.30
N GLU A 257 -6.58 8.36 20.84
CA GLU A 257 -5.25 7.80 20.58
C GLU A 257 -5.07 7.41 19.10
N ASP A 258 -6.12 6.91 18.44
CA ASP A 258 -6.15 6.66 17.00
C ASP A 258 -6.00 7.97 16.18
N TYR A 259 -6.68 9.06 16.59
CA TYR A 259 -6.61 10.38 15.94
C TYR A 259 -5.26 11.08 16.13
N GLU A 260 -4.71 11.08 17.35
CA GLU A 260 -3.38 11.62 17.64
C GLU A 260 -2.26 10.75 17.03
N GLY A 261 -2.56 9.50 16.64
CA GLY A 261 -1.60 8.51 16.15
C GLY A 261 -0.61 8.02 17.21
N HIS A 262 -0.85 8.34 18.48
CA HIS A 262 -0.01 7.96 19.62
C HIS A 262 -0.82 7.95 20.92
N LYS A 263 -0.26 7.34 21.97
CA LYS A 263 -0.91 7.31 23.29
C LYS A 263 -0.93 8.69 23.93
N LEU A 264 -2.02 9.00 24.63
CA LEU A 264 -2.21 10.29 25.31
C LEU A 264 -1.07 10.56 26.30
N ASP A 265 -0.44 11.74 26.21
CA ASP A 265 0.74 12.08 27.03
C ASP A 265 0.36 12.42 28.48
N THR A 266 0.19 11.36 29.26
CA THR A 266 0.00 11.41 30.72
C THR A 266 1.23 11.87 31.50
N ASN A 267 2.40 12.06 30.86
CA ASN A 267 3.60 12.60 31.51
C ASN A 267 3.55 14.14 31.55
N THR A 268 3.11 14.78 30.47
CA THR A 268 2.92 16.24 30.41
C THR A 268 1.54 16.69 30.91
N TYR A 269 0.48 15.95 30.57
CA TYR A 269 -0.90 16.37 30.82
C TYR A 269 -1.65 15.47 31.82
N THR A 270 -2.81 15.95 32.27
CA THR A 270 -3.77 15.18 33.05
C THR A 270 -5.12 15.28 32.36
N TYR A 271 -5.63 14.15 31.88
CA TYR A 271 -6.90 14.06 31.16
C TYR A 271 -8.05 13.88 32.15
N LYS A 272 -9.16 14.58 31.95
CA LYS A 272 -10.39 14.35 32.72
C LYS A 272 -11.16 13.16 32.16
N GLU A 273 -12.01 12.61 33.00
CA GLU A 273 -12.99 11.58 32.63
C GLU A 273 -13.89 12.06 31.46
N PRO A 274 -14.11 11.22 30.43
CA PRO A 274 -15.07 11.51 29.36
C PRO A 274 -16.52 11.60 29.83
N GLU A 275 -17.23 12.59 29.32
CA GLU A 275 -18.67 12.82 29.55
C GLU A 275 -19.43 12.76 28.22
N GLN A 276 -20.68 12.28 28.25
CA GLN A 276 -21.52 12.17 27.06
C GLN A 276 -22.40 13.42 26.92
N LEU A 277 -22.51 13.92 25.68
CA LEU A 277 -23.29 15.10 25.31
C LEU A 277 -24.69 14.71 24.79
N GLU A 278 -25.60 15.68 24.71
CA GLU A 278 -27.02 15.46 24.40
C GLU A 278 -27.29 14.89 22.99
N ASP A 279 -26.31 14.97 22.08
CA ASP A 279 -26.34 14.44 20.71
C ASP A 279 -25.59 13.09 20.55
N GLY A 280 -25.23 12.46 21.68
CA GLY A 280 -24.57 11.15 21.74
C GLY A 280 -23.05 11.19 21.61
N LYS A 281 -22.48 12.36 21.29
CA LYS A 281 -21.04 12.63 21.26
C LYS A 281 -20.42 12.52 22.65
N TRP A 282 -19.10 12.46 22.70
CA TRP A 282 -18.34 12.45 23.96
C TRP A 282 -17.32 13.59 24.01
N GLY A 283 -17.10 14.16 25.18
CA GLY A 283 -16.12 15.24 25.38
C GLY A 283 -15.26 15.02 26.61
N PHE A 284 -14.00 15.46 26.55
CA PHE A 284 -13.12 15.60 27.72
C PHE A 284 -12.11 16.73 27.52
N SER A 285 -11.69 17.34 28.64
CA SER A 285 -10.61 18.34 28.66
C SER A 285 -9.36 17.79 29.33
N PHE A 286 -8.20 18.33 28.96
CA PHE A 286 -6.92 18.00 29.56
C PHE A 286 -6.22 19.25 30.08
N VAL A 287 -5.49 19.08 31.18
CA VAL A 287 -4.80 20.16 31.90
C VAL A 287 -3.30 19.88 31.99
N ASP A 288 -2.49 20.93 32.12
CA ASP A 288 -1.07 20.80 32.47
C ASP A 288 -0.89 20.26 33.91
N LYS A 289 0.35 19.99 34.34
CA LYS A 289 0.64 19.57 35.73
C LYS A 289 0.40 20.66 36.79
N SER A 290 0.08 21.89 36.40
CA SER A 290 -0.31 22.99 37.28
C SER A 290 -1.84 23.10 37.43
N GLY A 291 -2.61 22.37 36.62
CA GLY A 291 -4.08 22.41 36.57
C GLY A 291 -4.67 23.41 35.57
N ASN A 292 -3.86 24.07 34.74
CA ASN A 292 -4.35 24.99 33.69
C ASN A 292 -4.94 24.18 32.53
N LEU A 293 -6.06 24.66 31.94
CA LEU A 293 -6.60 24.07 30.71
C LEU A 293 -5.57 24.15 29.58
N ALA A 294 -5.22 22.99 29.01
CA ALA A 294 -4.33 22.88 27.86
C ALA A 294 -5.11 22.66 26.56
N GLY A 295 -6.23 21.95 26.63
CA GLY A 295 -7.15 21.76 25.50
C GLY A 295 -8.29 20.80 25.81
N SER A 296 -9.04 20.42 24.78
CA SER A 296 -10.13 19.42 24.87
C SER A 296 -10.35 18.68 23.55
N TYR A 297 -10.99 17.52 23.64
CA TYR A 297 -11.46 16.74 22.50
C TYR A 297 -12.98 16.62 22.52
N ILE A 298 -13.58 16.62 21.33
CA ILE A 298 -14.93 16.13 21.08
C ILE A 298 -14.82 14.94 20.14
N VAL A 299 -15.38 13.79 20.54
CA VAL A 299 -15.53 12.61 19.69
C VAL A 299 -16.98 12.55 19.24
N ASN A 300 -17.19 12.76 17.94
CA ASN A 300 -18.50 12.78 17.33
C ASN A 300 -19.15 11.38 17.32
N SER A 301 -20.47 11.33 17.18
CA SER A 301 -21.26 10.08 17.24
C SER A 301 -20.95 9.11 16.09
N ASP A 302 -20.24 9.55 15.05
CA ASP A 302 -19.71 8.75 13.94
C ASP A 302 -18.27 8.23 14.14
N GLY A 303 -17.62 8.63 15.24
CA GLY A 303 -16.23 8.29 15.57
C GLY A 303 -15.18 9.26 15.05
N SER A 304 -15.55 10.36 14.39
CA SER A 304 -14.61 11.45 14.07
C SER A 304 -14.22 12.24 15.33
N VAL A 305 -13.03 12.84 15.33
CA VAL A 305 -12.46 13.56 16.48
C VAL A 305 -12.14 15.00 16.10
N GLU A 306 -12.56 15.93 16.95
CA GLU A 306 -12.23 17.35 16.88
C GLU A 306 -11.38 17.72 18.12
N LYS A 307 -10.27 18.42 17.91
CA LYS A 307 -9.34 18.89 18.95
C LYS A 307 -9.48 20.41 19.11
N PHE A 308 -9.31 20.90 20.33
CA PHE A 308 -9.44 22.32 20.66
C PHE A 308 -8.33 22.80 21.60
N ASP A 309 -7.81 24.00 21.36
CA ASP A 309 -6.79 24.68 22.17
C ASP A 309 -7.32 25.10 23.55
N ALA A 310 -6.42 25.64 24.38
CA ALA A 310 -6.75 26.19 25.70
C ALA A 310 -7.79 27.34 25.72
N LYS A 311 -8.22 27.85 24.55
CA LYS A 311 -9.25 28.89 24.36
C LYS A 311 -10.50 28.34 23.65
N GLY A 312 -10.58 27.03 23.44
CA GLY A 312 -11.70 26.40 22.72
C GLY A 312 -11.72 26.70 21.22
N GLN A 313 -10.60 27.03 20.59
CA GLN A 313 -10.48 27.13 19.13
C GLN A 313 -10.04 25.78 18.55
N PRO A 314 -10.57 25.33 17.40
CA PRO A 314 -10.13 24.09 16.77
C PRO A 314 -8.62 24.08 16.42
N GLU A 315 -7.99 22.92 16.53
CA GLU A 315 -6.62 22.62 16.06
C GLU A 315 -6.61 21.73 14.80
#